data_AF-A0A315YHD9-F1
#
_entry.id   AF-A0A315YHD9-F1
#
_cell.length_a   1.000
_cell.length_b   1.000
_cell.length_c   1.000
_cell.angle_alpha   90.00
_cell.angle_beta   90.00
_cell.angle_gamma   90.00
#
_symmetry.space_group_name_H-M   'P 1'
#
loop_
_entity.id
_entity.type
_entity.pdbx_description
1 polymer ?
#
loop_
_entity_poly.entity_id
_entity_poly.type
_entity_poly.pdbx_seq_one_letter_code
_entity_poly.pdbx_strand_id
1 'polypeptide(L)'
;MKKHIKTMVAVIFTVMTCLFGGMNAFAWVAADGIIAVRYTDAPEGTVFVDILLPKTEDDKYASADGKPSAAIILHGEDENGERTEETLTLPEDCELVKYDDGYTSCLFGRDIATEYRVNSFRMDIVLDEQKLINTDVSNYYGSLKLAYCDEKGNVLAVTEPVETEHNDKPANFYVNANGTSLECKLDNGIDVGKGLTAFVFGTVIVVCIIAVLGGAVIAAIVVVVVILILRHNKKKNQQYRQ
;
A
#
# COMPACT_ATOMS: atom_id res chain seq x y z
N MET A 1 -41.66 -11.53 -17.72
CA MET A 1 -40.32 -11.61 -18.35
C MET A 1 -39.50 -10.32 -18.18
N LYS A 2 -39.94 -9.15 -18.66
CA LYS A 2 -39.14 -7.90 -18.61
C LYS A 2 -38.72 -7.43 -17.20
N LYS A 3 -39.53 -7.67 -16.16
CA LYS A 3 -39.21 -7.25 -14.77
C LYS A 3 -38.15 -8.17 -14.13
N HIS A 4 -38.29 -9.49 -14.29
CA HIS A 4 -37.37 -10.48 -13.73
C HIS A 4 -35.98 -10.45 -14.40
N ILE A 5 -35.90 -10.17 -15.70
CA ILE A 5 -34.60 -10.00 -16.40
C ILE A 5 -33.87 -8.75 -15.87
N LYS A 6 -34.58 -7.63 -15.67
CA LYS A 6 -34.00 -6.41 -15.08
C LYS A 6 -33.50 -6.65 -13.65
N THR A 7 -34.26 -7.39 -12.85
CA THR A 7 -33.84 -7.77 -11.49
C THR A 7 -32.59 -8.66 -11.51
N MET A 8 -32.51 -9.63 -12.41
CA MET A 8 -31.35 -10.51 -12.52
C MET A 8 -30.09 -9.74 -12.96
N VAL A 9 -30.21 -8.85 -13.95
CA VAL A 9 -29.10 -7.99 -14.39
C VAL A 9 -28.62 -7.07 -13.26
N ALA A 10 -29.55 -6.49 -12.48
CA ALA A 10 -29.20 -5.64 -11.35
C ALA A 10 -28.46 -6.41 -10.23
N VAL A 11 -28.87 -7.65 -9.95
CA VAL A 11 -28.18 -8.52 -8.99
C VAL A 11 -26.76 -8.85 -9.47
N ILE A 12 -26.60 -9.20 -10.75
CA ILE A 12 -25.28 -9.49 -11.34
C ILE A 12 -24.39 -8.24 -11.26
N PHE A 13 -24.89 -7.06 -11.64
CA PHE A 13 -24.13 -5.81 -11.54
C PHE A 13 -23.70 -5.51 -10.11
N THR A 14 -24.61 -5.65 -9.14
CA THR A 14 -24.31 -5.40 -7.73
C THR A 14 -23.22 -6.35 -7.23
N VAL A 15 -23.33 -7.64 -7.53
CA VAL A 15 -22.31 -8.64 -7.16
C VAL A 15 -20.97 -8.33 -7.81
N MET A 16 -20.95 -7.98 -9.11
CA MET A 16 -19.71 -7.60 -9.79
C MET A 16 -19.08 -6.35 -9.16
N THR A 17 -19.88 -5.34 -8.81
CA THR A 17 -19.35 -4.11 -8.20
C THR A 17 -18.80 -4.36 -6.80
N CYS A 18 -19.44 -5.25 -6.03
CA CYS A 18 -18.93 -5.68 -4.73
C CYS A 18 -17.64 -6.53 -4.84
N LEU A 19 -17.55 -7.41 -5.85
CA LEU A 19 -16.35 -8.23 -6.07
C LEU A 19 -15.17 -7.38 -6.58
N PHE A 20 -15.36 -6.61 -7.66
CA PHE A 20 -14.30 -5.79 -8.25
C PHE A 20 -13.93 -4.58 -7.38
N GLY A 21 -14.93 -3.94 -6.75
CA GLY A 21 -14.68 -2.86 -5.79
C GLY A 21 -13.97 -3.34 -4.53
N GLY A 22 -14.29 -4.55 -4.05
CA GLY A 22 -13.57 -5.21 -2.97
C GLY A 22 -12.11 -5.51 -3.35
N MET A 23 -11.88 -6.09 -4.53
CA MET A 23 -10.52 -6.46 -4.99
C MET A 23 -9.53 -5.29 -5.00
N ASN A 24 -9.96 -4.09 -5.37
CA ASN A 24 -9.09 -2.90 -5.34
C ASN A 24 -8.76 -2.45 -3.91
N ALA A 25 -9.65 -2.65 -2.94
CA ALA A 25 -9.35 -2.41 -1.54
C ALA A 25 -8.35 -3.44 -1.00
N PHE A 26 -8.45 -4.71 -1.41
CA PHE A 26 -7.56 -5.78 -0.96
C PHE A 26 -6.15 -5.77 -1.61
N ALA A 27 -5.90 -4.89 -2.57
CA ALA A 27 -4.57 -4.72 -3.20
C ALA A 27 -3.60 -3.86 -2.36
N TRP A 28 -4.04 -3.31 -1.22
CA TRP A 28 -3.19 -2.53 -0.30
C TRP A 28 -2.38 -3.46 0.60
N VAL A 29 -1.33 -4.05 0.03
CA VAL A 29 -0.33 -4.86 0.75
C VAL A 29 0.64 -3.92 1.46
N ALA A 30 1.01 -4.23 2.71
CA ALA A 30 2.06 -3.50 3.42
C ALA A 30 3.40 -3.66 2.69
N ALA A 31 4.03 -2.54 2.33
CA ALA A 31 5.36 -2.49 1.76
C ALA A 31 6.38 -2.30 2.88
N ASP A 32 6.78 -3.40 3.50
CA ASP A 32 7.65 -3.40 4.68
C ASP A 32 9.09 -2.97 4.39
N GLY A 33 9.53 -3.01 3.13
CA GLY A 33 10.87 -2.59 2.70
C GLY A 33 11.00 -1.12 2.32
N ILE A 34 9.96 -0.29 2.49
CA ILE A 34 9.98 1.12 2.07
C ILE A 34 9.54 2.03 3.21
N ILE A 35 10.28 3.13 3.40
CA ILE A 35 9.84 4.30 4.17
C ILE A 35 9.50 5.40 3.18
N ALA A 36 8.23 5.78 3.12
CA ALA A 36 7.73 6.81 2.22
C ALA A 36 7.71 8.17 2.94
N VAL A 37 8.60 9.05 2.51
CA VAL A 37 8.72 10.42 3.01
C VAL A 37 8.01 11.38 2.07
N ARG A 38 7.12 12.20 2.59
CA ARG A 38 6.50 13.33 1.89
C ARG A 38 6.86 14.60 2.60
N TYR A 39 7.21 15.63 1.85
CA TYR A 39 7.57 16.91 2.44
C TYR A 39 6.95 18.06 1.67
N THR A 40 6.38 19.00 2.43
CA THR A 40 5.88 20.29 1.94
C THR A 40 6.60 21.42 2.67
N ASP A 41 6.53 22.63 2.10
CA ASP A 41 7.16 23.83 2.66
C ASP A 41 8.65 23.63 3.01
N ALA A 42 9.36 22.86 2.18
CA ALA A 42 10.80 22.62 2.32
C ALA A 42 11.58 23.94 2.12
N PRO A 43 12.70 24.15 2.83
CA PRO A 43 13.58 25.28 2.59
C PRO A 43 14.00 25.40 1.12
N GLU A 44 14.18 26.62 0.64
CA GLU A 44 14.68 26.89 -0.71
C GLU A 44 16.04 26.20 -0.91
N GLY A 45 16.21 25.54 -2.05
CA GLY A 45 17.43 24.79 -2.38
C GLY A 45 17.42 23.32 -1.94
N THR A 46 16.34 22.84 -1.31
CA THR A 46 16.18 21.42 -0.99
C THR A 46 16.14 20.58 -2.28
N VAL A 47 17.06 19.63 -2.38
CA VAL A 47 17.11 18.64 -3.48
C VAL A 47 16.65 17.27 -2.99
N PHE A 48 17.04 16.89 -1.78
CA PHE A 48 16.60 15.63 -1.16
C PHE A 48 16.43 15.83 0.35
N VAL A 49 15.90 14.81 1.02
CA VAL A 49 15.80 14.78 2.48
C VAL A 49 16.51 13.53 3.01
N ASP A 50 16.99 13.56 4.24
CA ASP A 50 17.52 12.36 4.90
C ASP A 50 16.81 12.15 6.24
N ILE A 51 16.63 10.89 6.61
CA ILE A 51 16.12 10.56 7.95
C ILE A 51 17.32 10.59 8.89
N LEU A 52 17.20 11.34 9.98
CA LEU A 52 18.18 11.28 11.06
C LEU A 52 17.64 10.38 12.17
N LEU A 53 18.45 9.41 12.57
CA LEU A 53 18.12 8.42 13.59
C LEU A 53 18.96 8.66 14.85
N PRO A 54 18.40 8.44 16.05
CA PRO A 54 19.14 8.58 17.31
C PRO A 54 20.45 7.79 17.29
N LYS A 55 21.47 8.34 17.92
CA LYS A 55 22.73 7.64 18.19
C LYS A 55 22.53 6.65 19.34
N THR A 56 23.00 5.43 19.13
CA THR A 56 22.99 4.35 20.12
C THR A 56 24.41 3.85 20.30
N GLU A 57 24.87 3.65 21.54
CA GLU A 57 26.28 3.27 21.82
C GLU A 57 26.68 1.93 21.20
N ASP A 58 25.74 1.00 21.06
CA ASP A 58 25.91 -0.32 20.42
C ASP A 58 24.93 -0.51 19.26
N ASP A 59 24.95 0.43 18.31
CA ASP A 59 24.04 0.38 17.18
C ASP A 59 24.34 -0.80 16.24
N LYS A 60 23.43 -1.78 16.21
CA LYS A 60 23.55 -2.99 15.38
C LYS A 60 23.61 -2.70 13.88
N TYR A 61 23.18 -1.51 13.46
CA TYR A 61 23.11 -1.09 12.08
C TYR A 61 24.07 0.06 11.76
N ALA A 62 25.03 0.37 12.63
CA ALA A 62 26.04 1.39 12.35
C ALA A 62 26.83 1.06 11.06
N SER A 63 27.02 2.07 10.22
CA SER A 63 27.98 1.99 9.13
C SER A 63 29.41 2.18 9.66
N ALA A 64 30.37 1.43 9.13
CA ALA A 64 31.75 1.40 9.60
C ALA A 64 32.71 2.33 8.82
N ASP A 65 32.31 2.82 7.65
CA ASP A 65 33.22 3.46 6.70
C ASP A 65 32.89 4.93 6.39
N GLY A 66 31.81 5.48 6.98
CA GLY A 66 31.42 6.88 6.81
C GLY A 66 30.99 7.23 5.37
N LYS A 67 30.71 6.20 4.56
CA LYS A 67 30.26 6.35 3.18
C LYS A 67 28.73 6.30 3.10
N PRO A 68 28.14 6.83 2.02
CA PRO A 68 26.72 6.65 1.79
C PRO A 68 26.44 5.14 1.67
N SER A 69 25.50 4.63 2.46
CA SER A 69 25.06 3.23 2.40
C SER A 69 24.23 2.94 1.15
N ALA A 70 23.70 4.00 0.52
CA ALA A 70 22.75 3.93 -0.57
C ALA A 70 23.05 4.99 -1.65
N ALA A 71 22.59 4.72 -2.87
CA ALA A 71 22.56 5.71 -3.94
C ALA A 71 21.32 6.60 -3.83
N ILE A 72 21.45 7.89 -4.16
CA ILE A 72 20.33 8.81 -4.31
C ILE A 72 19.98 8.89 -5.80
N ILE A 73 18.77 8.47 -6.17
CA ILE A 73 18.24 8.51 -7.53
C ILE A 73 17.20 9.63 -7.62
N LEU A 74 17.49 10.65 -8.41
CA LEU A 74 16.62 11.76 -8.71
C LEU A 74 15.79 11.40 -9.94
N HIS A 75 14.48 11.32 -9.79
CA HIS A 75 13.55 11.14 -10.90
C HIS A 75 12.99 12.49 -11.35
N GLY A 76 13.06 12.74 -12.65
CA GLY A 76 12.57 13.97 -13.29
C GLY A 76 11.75 13.69 -14.55
N GLU A 77 11.34 14.78 -15.18
CA GLU A 77 10.68 14.78 -16.48
C GLU A 77 11.37 15.86 -17.33
N ASP A 78 11.75 15.51 -18.56
CA ASP A 78 12.39 16.46 -19.48
C ASP A 78 11.38 17.39 -20.17
N GLU A 79 11.88 18.28 -21.02
CA GLU A 79 11.06 19.25 -21.77
C GLU A 79 10.03 18.59 -22.71
N ASN A 80 10.20 17.32 -23.04
CA ASN A 80 9.33 16.55 -23.95
C ASN A 80 8.36 15.63 -23.20
N GLY A 81 8.44 15.58 -21.87
CA GLY A 81 7.63 14.69 -21.04
C GLY A 81 8.23 13.29 -20.87
N GLU A 82 9.50 13.08 -21.23
CA GLU A 82 10.19 11.82 -21.00
C GLU A 82 10.78 11.75 -19.59
N ARG A 83 10.65 10.57 -18.96
CA ARG A 83 11.19 10.34 -17.62
C ARG A 83 12.72 10.31 -17.66
N THR A 84 13.34 11.04 -16.74
CA THR A 84 14.78 11.07 -16.54
C THR A 84 15.15 10.52 -15.17
N GLU A 85 16.34 9.91 -15.09
CA GLU A 85 16.91 9.42 -13.85
C GLU A 85 18.37 9.89 -13.76
N GLU A 86 18.71 10.53 -12.65
CA GLU A 86 20.07 10.99 -12.36
C GLU A 86 20.50 10.46 -10.99
N THR A 87 21.72 9.94 -10.89
CA THR A 87 22.29 9.53 -9.60
C THR A 87 23.07 10.68 -8.99
N LEU A 88 22.63 11.14 -7.82
CA LEU A 88 23.32 12.16 -7.05
C LEU A 88 24.44 11.51 -6.23
N THR A 89 25.67 11.98 -6.44
CA THR A 89 26.84 11.56 -5.65
C THR A 89 27.21 12.67 -4.67
N LEU A 90 27.22 12.34 -3.38
CA LEU A 90 27.59 13.29 -2.33
C LEU A 90 29.09 13.20 -1.99
N PRO A 91 29.74 14.33 -1.65
CA PRO A 91 31.09 14.32 -1.08
C PRO A 91 31.13 13.53 0.24
N GLU A 92 32.22 12.79 0.47
CA GLU A 92 32.44 12.03 1.72
C GLU A 92 32.61 12.95 2.96
N ASP A 93 32.78 14.26 2.76
CA ASP A 93 32.98 15.24 3.82
C ASP A 93 31.87 16.30 3.90
N CYS A 94 30.71 16.04 3.29
CA CYS A 94 29.56 16.94 3.35
C CYS A 94 29.04 17.14 4.79
N GLU A 95 28.19 18.15 4.99
CA GLU A 95 27.66 18.50 6.31
C GLU A 95 26.82 17.35 6.90
N LEU A 96 26.06 16.65 6.06
CA LEU A 96 25.22 15.53 6.47
C LEU A 96 26.03 14.38 7.09
N VAL A 97 27.23 14.09 6.58
CA VAL A 97 28.15 13.07 7.16
C VAL A 97 28.56 13.44 8.57
N LYS A 98 28.79 14.73 8.81
CA LYS A 98 29.30 15.29 10.07
C LYS A 98 28.19 15.66 11.04
N TYR A 99 26.93 15.48 10.66
CA TYR A 99 25.79 15.88 11.46
C TYR A 99 25.76 15.12 12.80
N ASP A 100 25.70 15.87 13.89
CA ASP A 100 25.74 15.33 15.25
C ASP A 100 25.08 16.24 16.28
N ASP A 101 23.80 16.00 16.56
CA ASP A 101 23.05 16.64 17.65
C ASP A 101 22.46 15.59 18.62
N GLY A 102 23.05 14.40 18.66
CA GLY A 102 22.45 13.19 19.23
C GLY A 102 21.73 12.31 18.21
N TYR A 103 21.56 12.78 16.97
CA TYR A 103 21.11 11.99 15.83
C TYR A 103 22.23 11.84 14.79
N THR A 104 22.09 10.87 13.89
CA THR A 104 22.99 10.62 12.77
C THR A 104 22.23 10.30 11.49
N SER A 105 22.84 10.61 10.35
CA SER A 105 22.29 10.35 9.02
C SER A 105 21.98 8.87 8.80
N CYS A 106 20.79 8.57 8.29
CA CYS A 106 20.44 7.24 7.81
C CYS A 106 21.28 6.88 6.58
N LEU A 107 21.56 7.85 5.71
CA LEU A 107 22.39 7.65 4.52
C LEU A 107 23.85 7.34 4.85
N PHE A 108 24.49 8.00 5.84
CA PHE A 108 25.93 7.85 6.09
C PHE A 108 26.29 7.09 7.38
N GLY A 109 25.43 7.14 8.39
CA GLY A 109 25.67 6.55 9.71
C GLY A 109 25.08 5.16 9.89
N ARG A 110 24.27 4.69 8.93
CA ARG A 110 23.50 3.45 9.03
C ARG A 110 23.60 2.60 7.76
N ASP A 111 23.81 1.31 7.92
CA ASP A 111 23.88 0.34 6.82
C ASP A 111 22.52 -0.37 6.63
N ILE A 112 21.47 0.43 6.39
CA ILE A 112 20.07 -0.04 6.37
C ILE A 112 19.32 0.24 5.07
N ALA A 113 19.76 1.23 4.30
CA ALA A 113 19.12 1.61 3.04
C ALA A 113 19.95 1.11 1.86
N THR A 114 19.26 0.71 0.79
CA THR A 114 19.87 0.34 -0.50
C THR A 114 19.76 1.48 -1.50
N GLU A 115 18.70 2.29 -1.42
CA GLU A 115 18.39 3.31 -2.42
C GLU A 115 17.50 4.41 -1.83
N TYR A 116 17.71 5.65 -2.28
CA TYR A 116 16.84 6.80 -2.01
C TYR A 116 16.25 7.25 -3.34
N ARG A 117 14.94 7.11 -3.53
CA ARG A 117 14.24 7.53 -4.76
C ARG A 117 13.54 8.85 -4.55
N VAL A 118 14.08 9.91 -5.13
CA VAL A 118 13.58 11.28 -4.98
C VAL A 118 12.70 11.65 -6.16
N ASN A 119 11.50 12.14 -5.85
CA ASN A 119 10.59 12.81 -6.76
C ASN A 119 10.25 14.19 -6.13
N SER A 120 9.73 15.15 -6.91
CA SER A 120 9.63 16.57 -6.52
C SER A 120 9.25 16.87 -5.06
N PHE A 121 8.27 16.15 -4.49
CA PHE A 121 7.79 16.34 -3.11
C PHE A 121 7.71 15.03 -2.30
N ARG A 122 8.38 13.99 -2.78
CA ARG A 122 8.31 12.65 -2.20
C ARG A 122 9.65 11.98 -2.34
N MET A 123 10.10 11.35 -1.27
CA MET A 123 11.24 10.47 -1.29
C MET A 123 10.85 9.10 -0.74
N ASP A 124 11.23 8.04 -1.42
CA ASP A 124 11.11 6.69 -0.90
C ASP A 124 12.50 6.19 -0.52
N ILE A 125 12.69 5.80 0.74
CA ILE A 125 13.89 5.10 1.22
C ILE A 125 13.62 3.61 1.10
N VAL A 126 14.38 2.95 0.25
CA VAL A 126 14.32 1.49 0.07
C VAL A 126 15.27 0.86 1.07
N LEU A 127 14.74 0.07 1.97
CA LEU A 127 15.49 -0.65 2.99
C LEU A 127 16.09 -1.94 2.43
N ASP A 128 17.19 -2.39 3.01
CA ASP A 128 17.68 -3.74 2.81
C ASP A 128 16.82 -4.73 3.61
N GLU A 129 15.82 -5.32 2.96
CA GLU A 129 14.88 -6.28 3.56
C GLU A 129 15.57 -7.51 4.16
N GLN A 130 16.83 -7.80 3.80
CA GLN A 130 17.60 -8.89 4.43
C GLN A 130 18.12 -8.51 5.82
N LYS A 131 18.24 -7.21 6.12
CA LYS A 131 18.77 -6.68 7.38
C LYS A 131 17.67 -6.19 8.32
N LEU A 132 16.64 -5.55 7.75
CA LEU A 132 15.53 -4.99 8.52
C LEU A 132 14.33 -4.64 7.64
N ILE A 133 13.18 -4.54 8.30
CA ILE A 133 11.98 -3.93 7.72
C ILE A 133 11.65 -2.61 8.42
N ASN A 134 10.73 -1.84 7.85
CA ASN A 134 10.37 -0.50 8.32
C ASN A 134 9.82 -0.47 9.76
N THR A 135 9.12 -1.50 10.21
CA THR A 135 8.69 -1.64 11.62
C THR A 135 9.86 -1.85 12.56
N ASP A 136 10.93 -2.52 12.13
CA ASP A 136 12.16 -2.64 12.92
C ASP A 136 12.84 -1.28 13.10
N VAL A 137 12.82 -0.42 12.07
CA VAL A 137 13.33 0.97 12.19
C VAL A 137 12.55 1.71 13.26
N SER A 138 11.21 1.72 13.14
CA SER A 138 10.34 2.39 14.11
C SER A 138 10.55 1.87 15.53
N ASN A 139 10.59 0.54 15.70
CA ASN A 139 10.68 -0.09 17.01
C ASN A 139 12.07 0.05 17.65
N TYR A 140 13.13 0.01 16.86
CA TYR A 140 14.51 0.05 17.37
C TYR A 140 14.95 1.47 17.70
N TYR A 141 14.67 2.43 16.82
CA TYR A 141 15.10 3.81 17.00
C TYR A 141 14.11 4.64 17.83
N GLY A 142 12.81 4.35 17.75
CA GLY A 142 11.76 4.94 18.59
C GLY A 142 11.48 6.44 18.34
N SER A 143 12.37 7.14 17.65
CA SER A 143 12.17 8.49 17.17
C SER A 143 13.00 8.75 15.92
N LEU A 144 12.63 9.80 15.17
CA LEU A 144 13.42 10.27 14.04
C LEU A 144 13.26 11.78 13.84
N LYS A 145 14.20 12.36 13.09
CA LYS A 145 14.11 13.71 12.51
C LYS A 145 14.24 13.62 10.98
N LEU A 146 13.90 14.70 10.30
CA LEU A 146 14.16 14.86 8.88
C LEU A 146 15.13 16.03 8.65
N ALA A 147 16.19 15.79 7.87
CA ALA A 147 17.11 16.81 7.40
C ALA A 147 16.79 17.18 5.95
N TYR A 148 16.64 18.47 5.65
CA TYR A 148 16.50 18.99 4.29
C TYR A 148 17.88 19.31 3.73
N CYS A 149 18.23 18.73 2.59
CA CYS A 149 19.58 18.78 2.05
C CYS A 149 19.62 19.34 0.64
N ASP A 150 20.67 20.11 0.33
CA ASP A 150 20.97 20.56 -1.03
C ASP A 150 21.69 19.49 -1.86
N GLU A 151 21.99 19.77 -3.13
CA GLU A 151 22.71 18.85 -4.04
C GLU A 151 24.11 18.43 -3.56
N LYS A 152 24.68 19.13 -2.58
CA LYS A 152 26.04 18.86 -2.04
C LYS A 152 25.99 18.16 -0.69
N GLY A 153 24.80 17.92 -0.15
CA GLY A 153 24.61 17.35 1.19
C GLY A 153 24.87 18.35 2.31
N ASN A 154 24.72 19.67 2.05
CA ASN A 154 24.63 20.67 3.11
C ASN A 154 23.24 20.61 3.75
N VAL A 155 23.17 20.79 5.06
CA VAL A 155 21.93 20.69 5.82
C VAL A 155 21.28 22.07 5.90
N LEU A 156 20.17 22.25 5.20
CA LEU A 156 19.45 23.53 5.11
C LEU A 156 18.56 23.77 6.33
N ALA A 157 17.91 22.71 6.82
CA ALA A 157 17.09 22.72 8.03
C ALA A 157 16.91 21.29 8.55
N VAL A 158 16.54 21.19 9.83
CA VAL A 158 16.18 19.92 10.46
C VAL A 158 14.88 20.10 11.24
N THR A 159 14.00 19.10 11.17
CA THR A 159 12.74 19.10 11.93
C THR A 159 12.98 18.84 13.41
N GLU A 160 11.99 19.18 14.23
CA GLU A 160 11.91 18.65 15.59
C GLU A 160 11.79 17.11 15.57
N PRO A 161 12.29 16.41 16.61
CA PRO A 161 12.18 14.96 16.70
C PRO A 161 10.74 14.53 16.94
N VAL A 162 10.37 13.40 16.36
CA VAL A 162 9.05 12.78 16.54
C VAL A 162 9.23 11.34 16.95
N GLU A 163 8.50 10.94 17.99
CA GLU A 163 8.42 9.55 18.42
C GLU A 163 7.64 8.73 17.38
N THR A 164 8.14 7.54 17.10
CA THR A 164 7.53 6.62 16.15
C THR A 164 6.71 5.57 16.88
N GLU A 165 5.57 5.19 16.31
CA GLU A 165 4.70 4.20 16.94
C GLU A 165 5.36 2.81 16.97
N HIS A 166 5.21 2.11 18.08
CA HIS A 166 5.65 0.71 18.17
C HIS A 166 4.64 -0.21 17.48
N ASN A 167 5.10 -1.11 16.62
CA ASN A 167 4.24 -2.06 15.92
C ASN A 167 4.94 -3.38 15.60
N ASP A 168 4.31 -4.48 15.98
CA ASP A 168 4.83 -5.85 15.75
C ASP A 168 4.39 -6.46 14.41
N LYS A 169 3.54 -5.75 13.65
CA LYS A 169 2.98 -6.25 12.38
C LYS A 169 3.53 -5.48 11.18
N PRO A 170 3.77 -6.16 10.04
CA PRO A 170 3.94 -5.53 8.73
C PRO A 170 3.07 -4.30 8.54
N ALA A 171 3.70 -3.16 8.24
CA ALA A 171 3.02 -1.89 8.07
C ALA A 171 3.77 -1.02 7.08
N ASN A 172 3.06 -0.20 6.32
CA ASN A 172 3.67 0.88 5.57
C ASN A 172 4.13 1.98 6.52
N PHE A 173 5.35 2.48 6.36
CA PHE A 173 5.86 3.58 7.16
C PHE A 173 5.84 4.89 6.35
N TYR A 174 5.01 5.82 6.78
CA TYR A 174 4.91 7.17 6.22
C TYR A 174 5.51 8.21 7.16
N VAL A 175 6.31 9.10 6.57
CA VAL A 175 6.94 10.25 7.22
C VAL A 175 6.44 11.48 6.47
N ASN A 176 5.60 12.30 7.09
CA ASN A 176 5.08 13.52 6.48
C ASN A 176 5.68 14.74 7.19
N ALA A 177 6.48 15.53 6.49
CA ALA A 177 7.10 16.72 7.05
C ALA A 177 6.54 17.99 6.42
N ASN A 178 6.43 19.04 7.23
CA ASN A 178 6.02 20.37 6.78
C ASN A 178 6.98 21.43 7.35
N GLY A 179 8.05 21.69 6.61
CA GLY A 179 9.16 22.57 6.98
C GLY A 179 9.85 22.17 8.29
N THR A 180 9.31 22.60 9.44
CA THR A 180 9.91 22.38 10.77
C THR A 180 9.28 21.25 11.56
N SER A 181 8.09 20.81 11.15
CA SER A 181 7.31 19.76 11.83
C SER A 181 7.29 18.47 11.02
N LEU A 182 7.05 17.38 11.73
CA LEU A 182 7.03 16.03 11.19
C LEU A 182 5.86 15.25 11.83
N GLU A 183 5.29 14.32 11.07
CA GLU A 183 4.36 13.31 11.55
C GLU A 183 4.78 11.94 11.00
N CYS A 184 4.82 10.93 11.88
CA CYS A 184 5.12 9.55 11.52
C CYS A 184 3.85 8.71 11.64
N LYS A 185 3.58 7.86 10.65
CA LYS A 185 2.40 6.97 10.65
C LYS A 185 2.77 5.59 10.17
N LEU A 186 2.39 4.56 10.94
CA LEU A 186 2.42 3.18 10.52
C LEU A 186 1.02 2.73 10.07
N ASP A 187 0.91 2.26 8.84
CA ASP A 187 -0.34 1.76 8.28
C ASP A 187 -0.22 0.27 7.94
N ASN A 188 -0.81 -0.57 8.78
CA ASN A 188 -0.84 -2.04 8.67
C ASN A 188 -1.48 -2.56 7.37
N GLY A 189 -1.99 -1.68 6.51
CA GLY A 189 -2.69 -2.07 5.29
C GLY A 189 -3.90 -2.94 5.60
N ILE A 190 -4.38 -3.66 4.59
CA ILE A 190 -5.48 -4.61 4.78
C ILE A 190 -4.88 -6.02 4.96
N ASP A 191 -5.22 -6.65 6.09
CA ASP A 191 -4.88 -8.04 6.39
C ASP A 191 -5.42 -8.96 5.29
N VAL A 192 -4.54 -9.36 4.38
CA VAL A 192 -4.85 -10.17 3.19
C VAL A 192 -5.50 -11.50 3.60
N GLY A 193 -5.18 -12.04 4.78
CA GLY A 193 -5.80 -13.24 5.32
C GLY A 193 -7.30 -13.07 5.62
N LYS A 194 -7.68 -11.91 6.15
CA LYS A 194 -9.10 -11.53 6.35
C LYS A 194 -9.81 -11.22 5.05
N GLY A 195 -9.10 -10.63 4.08
CA GLY A 195 -9.62 -10.37 2.74
C GLY A 195 -9.91 -11.66 1.95
N LEU A 196 -8.98 -12.61 1.97
CA LEU A 196 -9.12 -13.89 1.29
C LEU A 196 -10.23 -14.76 1.90
N THR A 197 -10.31 -14.79 3.24
CA THR A 197 -11.41 -15.49 3.92
C THR A 197 -12.77 -14.85 3.60
N ALA A 198 -12.88 -13.52 3.63
CA ALA A 198 -14.11 -12.84 3.23
C ALA A 198 -14.50 -13.12 1.77
N PHE A 199 -13.52 -13.20 0.86
CA PHE A 199 -13.74 -13.57 -0.55
C PHE A 199 -14.24 -15.00 -0.72
N VAL A 200 -13.63 -15.97 -0.01
CA VAL A 200 -14.06 -17.38 -0.04
C VAL A 200 -15.49 -17.50 0.50
N PHE A 201 -15.79 -16.90 1.66
CA PHE A 201 -17.14 -16.91 2.22
C PHE A 201 -18.16 -16.21 1.30
N GLY A 202 -17.80 -15.06 0.73
CA GLY A 202 -18.65 -14.35 -0.22
C GLY A 202 -18.95 -15.18 -1.48
N THR A 203 -17.94 -15.84 -2.04
CA THR A 203 -18.09 -16.71 -3.22
C THR A 203 -19.00 -17.90 -2.91
N VAL A 204 -18.81 -18.56 -1.76
CA VAL A 204 -19.65 -19.68 -1.33
C VAL A 204 -21.11 -19.24 -1.19
N ILE A 205 -21.38 -18.07 -0.58
CA ILE A 205 -22.74 -17.53 -0.43
C ILE A 205 -23.38 -17.27 -1.79
N VAL A 206 -22.66 -16.66 -2.74
CA VAL A 206 -23.17 -16.40 -4.10
C VAL A 206 -23.49 -17.70 -4.83
N VAL A 207 -22.62 -18.71 -4.75
CA VAL A 207 -22.86 -20.04 -5.34
C VAL A 207 -24.09 -20.70 -4.73
N CYS A 208 -24.25 -20.64 -3.40
CA CYS A 208 -25.44 -21.16 -2.72
C CYS A 208 -26.73 -20.45 -3.17
N ILE A 209 -26.70 -19.12 -3.32
CA ILE A 209 -27.86 -18.35 -3.81
C ILE A 209 -28.22 -18.75 -5.24
N ILE A 210 -27.23 -18.88 -6.13
CA ILE A 210 -27.47 -19.32 -7.52
C ILE A 210 -28.02 -20.75 -7.55
N ALA A 211 -27.51 -21.66 -6.72
CA ALA A 211 -27.99 -23.03 -6.64
C ALA A 211 -29.45 -23.10 -6.15
N VAL A 212 -29.81 -22.32 -5.12
CA VAL A 212 -31.18 -22.27 -4.58
C VAL A 212 -32.14 -21.64 -5.60
N LEU A 213 -31.76 -20.53 -6.23
CA LEU A 213 -32.58 -19.87 -7.25
C LEU A 213 -32.73 -20.75 -8.50
N GLY A 214 -31.65 -21.38 -8.96
CA GLY A 214 -31.65 -22.32 -10.08
C GLY A 214 -32.55 -23.53 -9.78
N GLY A 215 -32.42 -24.13 -8.59
CA GLY A 215 -33.28 -25.22 -8.15
C GLY A 215 -34.76 -24.84 -8.09
N ALA A 216 -35.08 -23.64 -7.59
CA ALA A 216 -36.46 -23.14 -7.56
C ALA A 216 -37.04 -22.92 -8.97
N VAL A 217 -36.25 -22.44 -9.92
CA VAL A 217 -36.66 -22.29 -11.32
C VAL A 217 -36.92 -23.66 -11.98
N ILE A 218 -36.04 -24.64 -11.76
CA ILE A 218 -36.22 -26.00 -12.27
C ILE A 218 -37.50 -26.62 -11.69
N ALA A 219 -37.72 -26.50 -10.38
CA ALA A 219 -38.94 -27.00 -9.73
C ALA A 219 -40.20 -26.35 -10.32
N ALA A 220 -40.19 -25.04 -10.55
CA ALA A 220 -41.31 -24.34 -11.17
C ALA A 220 -41.60 -24.82 -12.60
N ILE A 221 -40.56 -25.09 -13.40
CA ILE A 221 -40.70 -25.64 -14.76
C ILE A 221 -41.35 -27.03 -14.70
N VAL A 222 -40.90 -27.90 -13.80
CA VAL A 222 -41.48 -29.25 -13.62
C VAL A 222 -42.98 -29.15 -13.28
N VAL A 223 -43.35 -28.27 -12.35
CA VAL A 223 -44.76 -28.05 -11.98
C VAL A 223 -45.59 -27.58 -13.19
N VAL A 224 -45.08 -26.65 -13.99
CA VAL A 224 -45.78 -26.17 -15.19
C VAL A 224 -45.95 -27.30 -16.22
N VAL A 225 -44.91 -28.10 -16.47
CA VAL A 225 -44.97 -29.24 -17.38
C VAL A 225 -46.00 -30.27 -16.90
N VAL A 226 -46.01 -30.60 -15.62
CA VAL A 226 -47.01 -31.52 -15.03
C VAL A 226 -48.43 -30.98 -15.20
N ILE A 227 -48.66 -29.69 -14.93
CA ILE A 227 -49.98 -29.06 -15.13
C ILE A 227 -50.41 -29.13 -16.60
N LEU A 228 -49.50 -28.91 -17.55
CA LEU A 228 -49.78 -28.99 -18.98
C LEU A 228 -50.14 -30.42 -19.42
N ILE A 229 -49.40 -31.43 -18.94
CA ILE A 229 -49.68 -32.85 -19.20
C ILE A 229 -51.06 -33.23 -18.64
N LEU A 230 -51.36 -32.85 -17.39
CA LEU A 230 -52.66 -33.12 -16.77
C LEU A 230 -53.81 -32.45 -17.53
N ARG A 231 -53.63 -31.21 -17.99
CA ARG A 231 -54.62 -30.50 -18.82
C ARG A 231 -54.83 -31.17 -20.18
N HIS A 232 -53.75 -31.62 -20.83
CA HIS A 232 -53.83 -32.32 -22.12
C HIS A 232 -54.59 -33.65 -21.98
N ASN A 233 -54.27 -34.44 -20.95
CA ASN A 233 -54.96 -35.71 -20.70
C ASN A 233 -56.44 -35.52 -20.36
N LYS A 234 -56.80 -34.47 -19.62
CA LYS A 234 -58.21 -34.13 -19.33
C LYS A 234 -58.99 -33.78 -20.59
N LYS A 235 -58.40 -33.00 -21.52
CA LYS A 235 -59.02 -32.69 -22.82
C LYS A 235 -59.21 -33.93 -23.68
N LYS A 236 -58.18 -34.80 -23.75
CA LYS A 236 -58.26 -36.06 -24.51
C LYS A 236 -59.37 -36.96 -23.97
N ASN A 237 -59.49 -37.13 -22.65
CA ASN A 237 -60.56 -37.93 -22.03
C ASN A 237 -61.98 -37.36 -22.22
N GLN A 238 -62.13 -36.05 -22.46
CA GLN A 238 -63.44 -35.47 -22.79
C GLN A 238 -63.86 -35.73 -24.23
N GLN A 239 -62.91 -35.82 -25.17
CA GLN A 239 -63.20 -36.16 -26.57
C GLN A 239 -63.60 -37.63 -26.78
N TYR A 240 -63.10 -38.56 -25.95
CA TYR A 240 -63.50 -39.99 -26.02
C TYR A 240 -64.87 -40.28 -25.37
N ARG A 241 -65.52 -39.28 -24.75
CA ARG A 241 -66.84 -39.41 -24.10
C ARG A 241 -67.99 -38.79 -24.90
N GLN A 242 -67.71 -38.22 -26.07
CA GLN A 242 -68.70 -37.82 -27.08
C GLN A 242 -68.75 -38.87 -28.17
#